data_AF-A0A842LG25-F1
#
_entry.id   AF-A0A842LG25-F1
#
_cell.length_a   1.000
_cell.length_b   1.000
_cell.length_c   1.000
_cell.angle_alpha   90.00
_cell.angle_beta   90.00
_cell.angle_gamma   90.00
#
_symmetry.space_group_name_H-M   'P 1'
#
loop_
_entity.id
_entity.type
_entity.pdbx_description
1 polymer ?
#
loop_
_entity_poly.entity_id
_entity_poly.type
_entity_poly.pdbx_seq_one_letter_code
_entity_poly.pdbx_strand_id
1 'polypeptide(L)'
;MKDASAEHRKEFSASELTIGIKCGASDTTSGIVSNPATGVAADRIIGCGGRVIFGETTEIIGAEHILGKRAANKKVSDSLYEIVSRMEKEGNRMRVNIRGSQPRLKTSEEDFRASRRNRLVHYIRQAVRHWST
;
A
#
# COMPACT_ATOMS: atom_id res chain seq x y z
N MET A 1 23.78 27.58 0.18
CA MET A 1 23.32 27.24 1.56
C MET A 1 22.77 28.46 2.30
N LYS A 2 23.42 29.64 2.25
CA LYS A 2 22.92 30.86 2.93
C LYS A 2 21.48 31.24 2.54
N ASP A 3 21.14 31.14 1.26
CA ASP A 3 19.80 31.53 0.77
C ASP A 3 18.70 30.56 1.25
N ALA A 4 19.00 29.26 1.31
CA ALA A 4 18.06 28.25 1.82
C ALA A 4 17.76 28.40 3.32
N SER A 5 18.71 28.93 4.10
CA SER A 5 18.54 29.19 5.53
C SER A 5 17.69 30.43 5.84
N ALA A 6 17.43 31.29 4.84
CA ALA A 6 16.60 32.49 4.98
C ALA A 6 15.12 32.25 4.61
N GLU A 7 14.77 31.05 4.14
CA GLU A 7 13.40 30.71 3.77
C GLU A 7 12.52 30.47 5.00
N HIS A 8 11.29 30.96 4.93
CA HIS A 8 10.28 30.78 5.96
C HIS A 8 9.12 29.93 5.43
N ARG A 9 8.57 29.07 6.30
CA ARG A 9 7.37 28.30 5.97
C ARG A 9 6.23 29.27 5.65
N LYS A 10 5.47 28.95 4.62
CA LYS A 10 4.25 29.66 4.24
C LYS A 10 3.08 28.69 4.28
N GLU A 11 1.89 29.22 4.48
CA GLU A 11 0.67 28.44 4.30
C GLU A 11 0.54 28.06 2.83
N PHE A 12 0.07 26.83 2.59
CA PHE A 12 -0.19 26.30 1.26
C PHE A 12 -1.34 25.30 1.33
N SER A 13 -1.96 25.01 0.19
CA SER A 13 -3.09 24.09 0.15
C SER A 13 -2.63 22.65 0.41
N ALA A 14 -3.42 21.88 1.15
CA ALA A 14 -3.18 20.45 1.32
C ALA A 14 -3.12 19.68 -0.02
N SER A 15 -3.69 20.24 -1.09
CA SER A 15 -3.60 19.69 -2.45
C SER A 15 -2.17 19.62 -3.00
N GLU A 16 -1.24 20.41 -2.46
CA GLU A 16 0.16 20.41 -2.89
C GLU A 16 0.99 19.35 -2.15
N LEU A 17 0.41 18.68 -1.14
CA LEU A 17 1.10 17.62 -0.41
C LEU A 17 1.27 16.37 -1.28
N THR A 18 2.49 15.83 -1.29
CA THR A 18 2.77 14.47 -1.73
C THR A 18 3.40 13.69 -0.57
N ILE A 19 2.72 12.65 -0.11
CA ILE A 19 3.15 11.85 1.05
C ILE A 19 3.57 10.45 0.63
N GLY A 20 4.77 10.04 1.01
CA GLY A 20 5.22 8.65 0.92
C GLY A 20 4.87 7.88 2.20
N ILE A 21 4.32 6.67 2.04
CA ILE A 21 3.99 5.77 3.13
C ILE A 21 4.85 4.52 3.02
N LYS A 22 5.41 4.13 4.16
CA LYS A 22 6.22 2.93 4.34
C LYS A 22 5.97 2.35 5.73
N CYS A 23 5.94 1.05 5.82
CA CYS A 23 6.00 0.30 7.06
C CYS A 23 7.44 0.34 7.61
N GLY A 24 7.53 0.38 8.95
CA GLY A 24 8.78 0.19 9.67
C GLY A 24 8.99 -1.31 9.95
N ALA A 25 8.86 -1.70 11.22
CA ALA A 25 8.80 -3.10 11.60
C ALA A 25 7.33 -3.56 11.63
N SER A 26 6.95 -4.43 10.70
CA SER A 26 5.60 -4.97 10.63
C SER A 26 5.36 -5.96 11.77
N ASP A 27 4.27 -5.79 12.51
CA ASP A 27 3.84 -6.71 13.56
C ASP A 27 2.33 -6.97 13.49
N THR A 28 1.82 -7.80 14.40
CA THR A 28 0.40 -8.15 14.44
C THR A 28 -0.50 -6.93 14.69
N THR A 29 -0.02 -5.92 15.42
CA THR A 29 -0.78 -4.72 15.75
C THR A 29 -0.87 -3.75 14.58
N SER A 30 0.13 -3.79 13.69
CA SER A 30 0.24 -2.88 12.55
C SER A 30 -0.95 -3.03 11.61
N GLY A 31 -1.33 -4.28 11.29
CA GLY A 31 -2.51 -4.57 10.47
C GLY A 31 -3.87 -4.29 11.13
N ILE A 32 -3.90 -3.96 12.43
CA ILE A 32 -5.12 -3.70 13.20
C ILE A 32 -5.29 -2.20 13.52
N VAL A 33 -4.17 -1.50 13.75
CA VAL A 33 -4.17 -0.13 14.26
C VAL A 33 -3.47 0.82 13.30
N SER A 34 -2.15 0.72 13.14
CA SER A 34 -1.38 1.74 12.40
C SER A 34 -1.72 1.76 10.92
N ASN A 35 -1.83 0.59 10.28
CA ASN A 35 -2.14 0.50 8.85
C ASN A 35 -3.54 1.05 8.51
N PRO A 36 -4.63 0.68 9.24
CA PRO A 36 -5.93 1.32 9.06
C PRO A 36 -5.92 2.83 9.34
N ALA A 37 -5.28 3.28 10.42
CA ALA A 37 -5.20 4.71 10.75
C ALA A 37 -4.48 5.50 9.64
N THR A 38 -3.37 4.97 9.13
CA THR A 38 -2.64 5.52 8.00
C THR A 38 -3.47 5.53 6.72
N GLY A 39 -4.30 4.51 6.50
CA GLY A 39 -5.26 4.47 5.39
C GLY A 39 -6.28 5.61 5.46
N VAL A 40 -6.85 5.87 6.63
CA VAL A 40 -7.78 6.99 6.85
C VAL A 40 -7.09 8.34 6.64
N ALA A 41 -5.84 8.49 7.09
CA ALA A 41 -5.07 9.70 6.86
C ALA A 41 -4.80 9.92 5.36
N ALA A 42 -4.44 8.86 4.63
CA ALA A 42 -4.23 8.90 3.18
C ALA A 42 -5.49 9.33 2.43
N ASP A 43 -6.64 8.74 2.76
CA ASP A 43 -7.94 9.11 2.18
C ASP A 43 -8.25 10.60 2.40
N ARG A 44 -7.95 11.16 3.58
CA ARG A 44 -8.16 12.60 3.85
C ARG A 44 -7.28 13.50 2.98
N ILE A 45 -6.00 13.16 2.82
CA ILE A 45 -5.07 13.93 1.99
C ILE A 45 -5.52 13.90 0.53
N ILE A 46 -5.89 12.73 0.02
CA ILE A 46 -6.41 12.57 -1.34
C ILE A 46 -7.72 13.34 -1.52
N GLY A 47 -8.61 13.30 -0.53
CA GLY A 47 -9.86 14.08 -0.53
C GLY A 47 -9.63 15.60 -0.58
N CYS A 48 -8.49 16.09 -0.11
CA CYS A 48 -8.08 17.48 -0.25
C CYS A 48 -7.35 17.80 -1.58
N GLY A 49 -7.25 16.84 -2.51
CA GLY A 49 -6.55 16.97 -3.79
C GLY A 49 -5.04 16.68 -3.70
N GLY A 50 -4.55 16.20 -2.56
CA GLY A 50 -3.16 15.81 -2.37
C GLY A 50 -2.85 14.44 -2.96
N ARG A 51 -1.59 14.01 -2.86
CA ARG A 51 -1.10 12.75 -3.43
C ARG A 51 -0.48 11.86 -2.36
N VAL A 52 -0.70 10.55 -2.49
CA VAL A 52 -0.11 9.54 -1.61
C VAL A 52 0.60 8.47 -2.44
N ILE A 53 1.79 8.08 -2.00
CA ILE A 53 2.63 7.08 -2.65
C ILE A 53 2.88 5.94 -1.65
N PHE A 54 2.56 4.71 -2.06
CA PHE A 54 2.93 3.50 -1.33
C PHE A 54 4.11 2.82 -2.03
N GLY A 55 5.25 2.72 -1.36
CA GLY A 55 6.53 2.31 -1.98
C GLY A 55 6.89 0.83 -1.86
N GLU A 56 6.12 0.02 -1.14
CA GLU A 56 6.54 -1.32 -0.72
C GLU A 56 6.00 -2.43 -1.62
N THR A 57 6.65 -2.64 -2.76
CA THR A 57 6.19 -3.63 -3.74
C THR A 57 6.10 -5.05 -3.17
N THR A 58 6.97 -5.42 -2.22
CA THR A 58 6.93 -6.76 -1.60
C THR A 58 5.70 -6.95 -0.71
N GLU A 59 5.23 -5.89 -0.05
CA GLU A 59 4.07 -5.92 0.86
C GLU A 59 2.74 -6.09 0.12
N ILE A 60 2.68 -5.83 -1.20
CA ILE A 60 1.48 -6.07 -2.00
C ILE A 60 1.39 -7.49 -2.57
N ILE A 61 2.46 -8.29 -2.47
CA ILE A 61 2.47 -9.66 -3.01
C ILE A 61 1.56 -10.54 -2.15
N GLY A 62 0.59 -11.18 -2.78
CA GLY A 62 -0.53 -11.89 -2.15
C GLY A 62 -1.82 -11.06 -2.06
N ALA A 63 -1.75 -9.74 -2.23
CA ALA A 63 -2.90 -8.84 -2.21
C ALA A 63 -3.05 -7.99 -3.49
N GLU A 64 -2.22 -8.22 -4.50
CA GLU A 64 -2.19 -7.53 -5.79
C GLU A 64 -3.53 -7.59 -6.52
N HIS A 65 -4.26 -8.69 -6.36
CA HIS A 65 -5.61 -8.87 -6.92
C HIS A 65 -6.66 -7.95 -6.30
N ILE A 66 -6.46 -7.45 -5.08
CA ILE A 66 -7.35 -6.47 -4.46
C ILE A 66 -7.01 -5.07 -4.98
N LEU A 67 -5.72 -4.76 -5.12
CA LEU A 67 -5.28 -3.48 -5.70
C LEU A 67 -5.65 -3.36 -7.18
N GLY A 68 -5.48 -4.43 -7.96
CA GLY A 68 -5.84 -4.48 -9.37
C GLY A 68 -7.33 -4.16 -9.61
N LYS A 69 -8.22 -4.67 -8.74
CA LYS A 69 -9.67 -4.34 -8.78
C LYS A 69 -9.99 -2.87 -8.50
N ARG A 70 -9.05 -2.12 -7.93
CA ARG A 70 -9.21 -0.71 -7.53
C ARG A 70 -8.35 0.21 -8.40
N ALA A 71 -7.61 -0.34 -9.36
CA ALA A 71 -6.85 0.45 -10.30
C ALA A 71 -7.79 1.33 -11.13
N ALA A 72 -7.36 2.56 -11.41
CA ALA A 72 -8.17 3.52 -12.16
C ALA A 72 -8.58 3.01 -13.56
N ASN A 73 -7.80 2.11 -14.15
CA ASN A 73 -8.09 1.47 -15.42
C ASN A 73 -7.26 0.19 -15.59
N LYS A 74 -7.54 -0.56 -16.68
CA LYS A 74 -6.85 -1.81 -17.01
C LYS A 74 -5.34 -1.62 -17.15
N LYS A 75 -4.88 -0.54 -17.78
CA LYS A 75 -3.44 -0.25 -17.95
C LYS A 75 -2.73 -0.17 -16.60
N VAL A 76 -3.31 0.56 -15.64
CA VAL A 76 -2.76 0.67 -14.28
C VAL A 76 -2.77 -0.68 -13.55
N SER A 77 -3.84 -1.46 -13.70
CA SER A 77 -3.91 -2.81 -13.14
C SER A 77 -2.83 -3.73 -13.72
N ASP A 78 -2.67 -3.73 -15.05
CA ASP A 78 -1.66 -4.54 -15.74
C ASP A 78 -0.24 -4.16 -15.29
N SER A 79 0.06 -2.86 -15.18
CA SER A 79 1.34 -2.37 -14.66
C SER A 79 1.60 -2.80 -13.20
N LEU A 80 0.57 -2.84 -12.35
CA LEU A 80 0.70 -3.34 -10.98
C LEU A 80 1.10 -4.84 -10.98
N TYR A 81 0.43 -5.66 -11.79
CA TYR A 81 0.78 -7.09 -11.92
C TYR A 81 2.17 -7.30 -12.51
N GLU A 82 2.59 -6.48 -13.47
CA GLU A 82 3.93 -6.52 -14.06
C GLU A 82 5.01 -6.24 -13.00
N ILE A 83 4.82 -5.20 -12.18
CA ILE A 83 5.76 -4.84 -11.11
C ILE A 83 5.91 -5.97 -10.09
N VAL A 84 4.79 -6.61 -9.70
CA VAL A 84 4.79 -7.79 -8.82
C VAL A 84 5.55 -8.95 -9.46
N SER A 85 5.22 -9.30 -10.71
CA SER A 85 5.87 -10.39 -11.45
C SER A 85 7.38 -10.15 -11.57
N ARG A 86 7.81 -8.92 -11.82
CA ARG A 86 9.23 -8.55 -11.88
C ARG A 86 9.93 -8.79 -10.55
N MET A 87 9.34 -8.37 -9.43
CA MET A 87 9.94 -8.59 -8.11
C MET A 87 10.05 -10.07 -7.75
N GLU A 88 9.04 -10.87 -8.09
CA GLU A 88 9.11 -12.32 -7.87
C GLU A 88 10.21 -12.99 -8.69
N LYS A 89 10.36 -12.60 -9.97
CA LYS A 89 11.43 -13.10 -10.83
C LYS A 89 12.80 -12.75 -10.26
N GLU A 90 12.98 -11.55 -9.74
CA GLU A 90 14.23 -11.14 -9.09
C GLU A 90 14.50 -11.95 -7.82
N GLY A 91 13.48 -12.19 -6.98
CA GLY A 91 13.60 -13.09 -5.83
C GLY A 91 14.07 -14.48 -6.24
N ASN A 92 13.42 -15.07 -7.24
CA ASN A 92 13.78 -16.39 -7.76
C ASN A 92 15.21 -16.43 -8.32
N ARG A 93 15.64 -15.37 -9.03
CA ARG A 93 17.02 -15.23 -9.54
C ARG A 93 18.05 -15.24 -8.40
N MET A 94 17.71 -14.61 -7.28
CA MET A 94 18.52 -14.60 -6.06
C MET A 94 18.35 -15.87 -5.21
N ARG A 95 17.55 -16.85 -5.67
CA ARG A 95 17.17 -18.05 -4.90
C ARG A 95 16.46 -17.73 -3.58
N VAL A 96 15.76 -16.59 -3.53
CA VAL A 96 14.95 -16.13 -2.39
C VAL A 96 13.48 -16.26 -2.73
N ASN A 97 12.75 -17.03 -1.93
CA ASN A 97 11.29 -17.10 -2.02
C ASN A 97 10.63 -15.89 -1.35
N ILE A 98 10.53 -14.78 -2.08
CA ILE A 98 9.90 -13.54 -1.59
C ILE A 98 8.40 -13.74 -1.28
N ARG A 99 7.70 -14.64 -1.97
CA ARG A 99 6.30 -14.96 -1.60
C ARG A 99 6.19 -15.66 -0.25
N GLY A 100 7.23 -16.41 0.15
CA GLY A 100 7.28 -17.14 1.41
C GLY A 100 7.43 -16.24 2.63
N SER A 101 8.01 -15.05 2.47
CA SER A 101 8.17 -14.07 3.55
C SER A 101 6.92 -13.24 3.83
N GLN A 102 5.91 -13.29 2.96
CA GLN A 102 4.70 -12.49 3.11
C GLN A 102 3.63 -13.26 3.91
N PRO A 103 2.79 -12.56 4.71
CA PRO A 103 1.67 -13.19 5.40
C PRO A 103 0.72 -13.88 4.42
N ARG A 104 0.55 -15.21 4.55
CA ARG A 104 -0.40 -15.99 3.73
C ARG A 104 -1.53 -16.54 4.60
N LEU A 105 -2.74 -16.59 4.03
CA LEU A 105 -3.75 -17.56 4.45
C LEU A 105 -3.30 -18.93 3.93
N LYS A 106 -3.25 -19.95 4.79
CA LYS A 106 -3.24 -21.33 4.30
C LYS A 106 -4.63 -21.59 3.70
N THR A 107 -4.71 -22.35 2.62
CA THR A 107 -5.95 -22.60 1.87
C THR A 107 -6.79 -23.68 2.55
N SER A 108 -7.23 -23.46 3.79
CA SER A 108 -8.28 -24.29 4.43
C SER A 108 -9.64 -23.59 4.41
N GLU A 109 -10.72 -24.35 4.46
CA GLU A 109 -12.10 -23.81 4.43
C GLU A 109 -12.43 -23.00 5.72
N GLU A 110 -11.74 -23.30 6.82
CA GLU A 110 -11.73 -22.49 8.05
C GLU A 110 -11.01 -21.15 7.84
N ASP A 111 -9.92 -21.14 7.06
CA ASP A 111 -9.20 -19.92 6.69
C ASP A 111 -10.01 -19.01 5.76
N PHE A 112 -10.96 -19.54 4.98
CA PHE A 112 -11.90 -18.72 4.20
C PHE A 112 -12.90 -17.95 5.08
N ARG A 113 -13.34 -18.52 6.21
CA ARG A 113 -14.09 -17.77 7.23
C ARG A 113 -13.20 -16.76 7.95
N ALA A 114 -11.92 -17.06 8.13
CA ALA A 114 -10.91 -16.09 8.61
C ALA A 114 -10.50 -15.06 7.53
N SER A 115 -10.78 -15.26 6.25
CA SER A 115 -10.48 -14.35 5.14
C SER A 115 -11.26 -13.03 5.19
N ARG A 116 -12.44 -13.00 5.86
CA ARG A 116 -13.07 -11.73 6.27
C ARG A 116 -12.20 -10.90 7.22
N ARG A 117 -11.21 -11.53 7.88
CA ARG A 117 -10.24 -10.97 8.82
C ARG A 117 -8.79 -10.97 8.26
N ASN A 118 -8.58 -11.18 6.97
CA ASN A 118 -7.23 -11.10 6.39
C ASN A 118 -6.73 -9.64 6.46
N ARG A 119 -5.70 -9.41 7.29
CA ARG A 119 -5.30 -8.10 7.84
C ARG A 119 -4.69 -7.14 6.82
N LEU A 120 -3.98 -7.65 5.81
CA LEU A 120 -3.40 -6.82 4.73
C LEU A 120 -4.44 -6.53 3.62
N VAL A 121 -5.37 -7.47 3.43
CA VAL A 121 -6.58 -7.27 2.62
C VAL A 121 -7.50 -6.25 3.27
N HIS A 122 -7.54 -6.17 4.61
CA HIS A 122 -8.26 -5.14 5.35
C HIS A 122 -7.57 -3.77 5.24
N TYR A 123 -6.22 -3.71 5.32
CA TYR A 123 -5.43 -2.52 5.02
C TYR A 123 -5.74 -1.96 3.63
N ILE A 124 -5.57 -2.78 2.59
CA ILE A 124 -5.88 -2.37 1.21
C ILE A 124 -7.38 -2.10 1.05
N ARG A 125 -8.27 -2.84 1.72
CA ARG A 125 -9.72 -2.59 1.66
C ARG A 125 -10.12 -1.29 2.33
N GLN A 126 -9.53 -0.91 3.46
CA GLN A 126 -9.85 0.30 4.22
C GLN A 126 -9.15 1.54 3.64
N ALA A 127 -7.85 1.46 3.34
CA ALA A 127 -7.04 2.57 2.83
C ALA A 127 -7.38 3.02 1.39
N VAL A 128 -8.29 2.29 0.72
CA VAL A 128 -8.61 2.51 -0.69
C VAL A 128 -10.15 2.60 -0.89
N ARG A 129 -10.96 2.71 0.19
CA ARG A 129 -12.44 2.84 0.10
C ARG A 129 -12.91 4.04 -0.71
N HIS A 130 -12.06 5.04 -0.95
CA HIS A 130 -12.41 6.24 -1.70
C HIS A 130 -11.55 6.52 -2.94
N TRP A 131 -10.71 5.59 -3.44
CA TRP A 131 -9.94 5.76 -4.70
C TRP A 131 -10.79 5.62 -5.98
N SER A 132 -12.06 6.02 -5.93
CA SER A 132 -12.95 6.03 -7.09
C SER A 132 -13.71 7.35 -7.12
N THR A 133 -12.95 8.45 -7.15
CA THR A 133 -13.34 9.75 -7.68
C THR A 133 -12.09 10.42 -8.21
#